data_AF-A0A0C3DBG7-F1
#
_entry.id   AF-A0A0C3DBG7-F1
#
_cell.length_a   1.000
_cell.length_b   1.000
_cell.length_c   1.000
_cell.angle_alpha   90.00
_cell.angle_beta   90.00
_cell.angle_gamma   90.00
#
_symmetry.space_group_name_H-M   'P 1'
#
loop_
_entity.id
_entity.type
_entity.pdbx_description
1 polymer ?
#
loop_
_entity_poly.entity_id
_entity_poly.type
_entity_poly.pdbx_seq_one_letter_code
_entity_poly.pdbx_strand_id
1 'polypeptide(L)'
;MPECSLIVDSGFSFTHVVPIINHQIQWHAVKRLDVGGKLLTNQLKEVVSYRQWNMMDETYIMNHVKESCCYVSTRFSADLETCRLKPKKNDIVLEYFLPNYTINRGGEIRKPGSDVTATDQFLVMENERFTIPELLFRPDDIGLEQSGLPGTIATSISLLPHDLQGMFWANIGLIGGNAQFPGFYERLTTELRSLAPVDYDIQIYRSEGPATEAYRSALGFVKSPDFASCLVTRAEYLESGTHAIRRKFGHWQSGDSGKSGEKNKASSVLGDVEPRLSKKPSRARIRATTQSRRR
;
A
#
# COMPACT_ATOMS: atom_id res chain seq x y z
N MET A 1 -19.08 -14.22 -10.49
CA MET A 1 -17.69 -13.74 -10.69
C MET A 1 -17.05 -14.60 -11.78
N PRO A 2 -16.12 -14.05 -12.57
CA PRO A 2 -15.30 -14.84 -13.48
C PRO A 2 -14.55 -15.96 -12.73
N GLU A 3 -14.21 -17.04 -13.43
CA GLU A 3 -13.46 -18.16 -12.85
C GLU A 3 -12.05 -17.74 -12.36
N CYS A 4 -11.41 -16.81 -13.07
CA CYS A 4 -10.14 -16.19 -12.68
C CYS A 4 -10.34 -14.68 -12.48
N SER A 5 -9.93 -14.15 -11.34
CA SER A 5 -9.97 -12.71 -11.08
C SER A 5 -8.82 -12.27 -10.19
N LEU A 6 -8.38 -11.03 -10.37
CA LEU A 6 -7.37 -10.40 -9.55
C LEU A 6 -8.01 -9.26 -8.76
N ILE A 7 -8.04 -9.35 -7.43
CA ILE A 7 -8.55 -8.26 -6.59
C ILE A 7 -7.39 -7.39 -6.12
N VAL A 8 -7.45 -6.11 -6.43
CA VAL A 8 -6.50 -5.08 -6.00
C VAL A 8 -7.19 -4.20 -4.97
N ASP A 9 -6.85 -4.37 -3.70
CA ASP A 9 -7.38 -3.57 -2.59
C ASP A 9 -6.35 -2.53 -2.14
N SER A 10 -6.52 -1.28 -2.57
CA SER A 10 -5.66 -0.16 -2.14
C SER A 10 -6.28 0.57 -0.95
N GLY A 11 -5.93 0.10 0.24
CA GLY A 11 -6.54 0.50 1.51
C GLY A 11 -5.78 1.59 2.27
N PHE A 12 -6.17 1.76 3.54
CA PHE A 12 -5.59 2.77 4.43
C PHE A 12 -4.13 2.46 4.80
N SER A 13 -3.80 1.24 5.22
CA SER A 13 -2.42 0.93 5.65
C SER A 13 -1.56 0.36 4.53
N PHE A 14 -2.14 -0.50 3.70
CA PHE A 14 -1.42 -1.29 2.70
C PHE A 14 -2.27 -1.46 1.45
N THR A 15 -1.62 -1.86 0.36
CA THR A 15 -2.29 -2.30 -0.86
C THR A 15 -2.05 -3.80 -1.07
N HIS A 16 -3.11 -4.57 -1.27
CA HIS A 16 -3.03 -6.02 -1.49
C HIS A 16 -3.46 -6.38 -2.91
N VAL A 17 -2.73 -7.31 -3.51
CA VAL A 17 -3.05 -7.91 -4.81
C VAL A 17 -3.32 -9.40 -4.57
N VAL A 18 -4.57 -9.81 -4.76
CA VAL A 18 -5.09 -11.12 -4.37
C VAL A 18 -5.66 -11.83 -5.60
N PRO A 19 -4.90 -12.78 -6.20
CA PRO A 19 -5.41 -13.61 -7.28
C PRO A 19 -6.32 -14.72 -6.77
N ILE A 20 -7.43 -14.94 -7.47
CA ILE A 20 -8.46 -15.92 -7.15
C ILE A 20 -8.73 -16.79 -8.38
N ILE A 21 -8.72 -18.11 -8.19
CA ILE A 21 -9.11 -19.12 -9.19
C ILE A 21 -10.21 -19.98 -8.58
N ASN A 22 -11.36 -20.11 -9.24
CA ASN A 22 -12.48 -20.95 -8.79
C ASN A 22 -12.84 -20.71 -7.31
N HIS A 23 -12.93 -19.43 -6.92
CA HIS A 23 -13.20 -18.97 -5.56
C HIS A 23 -12.12 -19.31 -4.51
N GLN A 24 -10.94 -19.77 -4.92
CA GLN A 24 -9.80 -20.04 -4.06
C GLN A 24 -8.67 -19.04 -4.28
N ILE A 25 -8.15 -18.50 -3.18
CA ILE A 25 -7.02 -17.56 -3.18
C ILE A 25 -5.74 -18.31 -3.55
N GLN A 26 -4.97 -17.75 -4.47
CA GLN A 26 -3.66 -18.27 -4.87
C GLN A 26 -2.56 -17.62 -4.02
N TRP A 27 -2.35 -18.13 -2.81
CA TRP A 27 -1.49 -17.53 -1.78
C TRP A 27 -0.05 -17.25 -2.21
N HIS A 28 0.54 -18.11 -3.03
CA HIS A 28 1.92 -17.93 -3.53
C HIS A 28 2.06 -16.70 -4.45
N ALA A 29 0.96 -16.30 -5.09
CA ALA A 29 0.88 -15.16 -5.99
C ALA A 29 0.27 -13.91 -5.32
N VAL A 30 -0.15 -13.99 -4.05
CA VAL A 30 -0.59 -12.81 -3.28
C VAL A 30 0.61 -11.89 -3.06
N LYS A 31 0.43 -10.61 -3.39
CA LYS A 31 1.44 -9.58 -3.16
C LYS A 31 0.88 -8.46 -2.30
N ARG A 32 1.76 -7.87 -1.50
CA ARG A 32 1.48 -6.73 -0.66
C ARG A 32 2.47 -5.63 -0.97
N LEU A 33 1.93 -4.43 -1.18
CA LEU A 33 2.67 -3.18 -1.29
C LEU A 33 2.48 -2.45 0.04
N ASP A 34 3.58 -2.04 0.68
CA ASP A 34 3.57 -1.35 1.97
C ASP A 34 3.23 0.15 1.86
N VAL A 35 2.59 0.54 0.76
CA VAL A 35 2.03 1.86 0.53
C VAL A 35 0.51 1.81 0.63
N GLY A 36 -0.03 2.65 1.50
CA GLY A 36 -1.45 2.90 1.64
C GLY A 36 -1.72 4.35 2.04
N GLY A 37 -2.98 4.71 2.20
CA GLY A 37 -3.42 6.08 2.51
C GLY A 37 -2.80 6.71 3.76
N LYS A 38 -2.39 5.92 4.76
CA LYS A 38 -1.69 6.37 5.97
C LYS A 38 -0.31 6.92 5.65
N LEU A 39 0.45 6.21 4.82
CA LEU A 39 1.78 6.66 4.39
C LEU A 39 1.64 7.96 3.61
N LEU A 40 0.67 8.03 2.70
CA LEU A 40 0.36 9.25 1.93
C LEU A 40 0.03 10.43 2.85
N THR A 41 -0.84 10.23 3.84
CA THR A 41 -1.17 11.29 4.81
C THR A 41 0.04 11.72 5.63
N ASN A 42 0.90 10.79 6.05
CA ASN A 42 2.13 11.13 6.79
C ASN A 42 3.11 11.92 5.95
N GLN A 43 3.35 11.51 4.70
CA GLN A 43 4.22 12.25 3.77
C GLN A 43 3.66 13.64 3.45
N LEU A 44 2.34 13.75 3.27
CA LEU A 44 1.70 15.05 3.08
C LEU A 44 1.87 15.97 4.32
N LYS A 45 1.75 15.42 5.53
CA LYS A 45 2.00 16.17 6.77
C LYS A 45 3.42 16.71 6.82
N GLU A 46 4.43 15.90 6.48
CA GLU A 46 5.83 16.33 6.46
C GLU A 46 6.05 17.46 5.44
N VAL A 47 5.58 17.29 4.21
CA VAL A 47 5.75 18.29 3.14
C VAL A 47 5.07 19.61 3.47
N VAL A 48 3.80 19.58 3.92
CA VAL A 48 3.05 20.80 4.26
C VAL A 48 3.65 21.47 5.50
N SER A 49 4.04 20.71 6.52
CA SER A 49 4.65 21.25 7.74
C SER A 49 5.99 21.91 7.52
N TYR A 50 6.76 21.40 6.56
CA TYR A 50 8.04 22.00 6.19
C TYR A 50 7.86 23.32 5.43
N ARG A 51 6.86 23.42 4.56
CA ARG A 51 6.65 24.58 3.68
C ARG A 51 5.80 25.70 4.29
N GLN A 52 4.86 25.35 5.16
CA GLN A 52 3.82 26.26 5.63
C GLN A 52 3.61 26.13 7.16
N TRP A 53 2.44 25.66 7.58
CA TRP A 53 2.03 25.52 8.97
C TRP A 53 2.37 24.13 9.46
N ASN A 54 2.86 24.02 10.70
CA ASN A 54 3.09 22.71 11.30
C ASN A 54 1.75 21.96 11.48
N MET A 55 1.53 20.94 10.65
CA MET A 55 0.34 20.09 10.61
C MET A 55 0.64 18.66 11.09
N MET A 56 1.76 18.46 11.80
CA MET A 56 2.21 17.13 12.24
C MET A 56 1.27 16.49 13.27
N ASP A 57 0.48 17.26 14.01
CA ASP A 57 -0.53 16.73 14.94
C ASP A 57 -1.94 16.68 14.31
N GLU A 58 -2.15 17.38 13.19
CA GLU A 58 -3.45 17.59 12.55
C GLU A 58 -3.81 16.51 11.52
N THR A 59 -3.81 15.25 11.96
CA THR A 59 -3.98 14.09 11.06
C THR A 59 -5.32 14.07 10.34
N TYR A 60 -6.41 14.46 11.02
CA TYR A 60 -7.75 14.47 10.42
C TYR A 60 -7.86 15.52 9.31
N ILE A 61 -7.39 16.75 9.58
CA ILE A 61 -7.38 17.84 8.61
C ILE A 61 -6.56 17.44 7.38
N MET A 62 -5.36 16.90 7.59
CA MET A 62 -4.49 16.50 6.48
C MET A 62 -5.04 15.31 5.69
N ASN A 63 -5.76 14.39 6.32
CA ASN A 63 -6.46 13.34 5.58
C ASN A 63 -7.58 13.94 4.70
N HIS A 64 -8.35 14.90 5.21
CA HIS A 64 -9.39 15.57 4.43
C HIS A 64 -8.80 16.42 3.29
N VAL A 65 -7.69 17.13 3.53
CA VAL A 65 -6.94 17.85 2.48
C VAL A 65 -6.47 16.88 1.40
N LYS A 66 -5.92 15.73 1.78
CA LYS A 66 -5.51 14.70 0.83
C LYS A 66 -6.68 14.24 -0.04
N GLU A 67 -7.80 13.87 0.58
CA GLU A 67 -8.99 13.37 -0.12
C GLU A 67 -9.64 14.44 -1.02
N SER A 68 -9.59 15.72 -0.60
CA SER A 68 -10.20 16.83 -1.34
C SER A 68 -9.30 17.33 -2.47
N CYS A 69 -8.01 17.52 -2.21
CA CYS A 69 -7.11 18.26 -3.09
C CYS A 69 -6.26 17.35 -3.99
N CYS A 70 -5.91 16.15 -3.53
CA CYS A 70 -4.95 15.31 -4.25
C CYS A 70 -5.59 14.50 -5.38
N TYR A 71 -4.78 14.18 -6.38
CA TYR A 71 -5.18 13.41 -7.56
C TYR A 71 -3.98 12.64 -8.11
N VAL A 72 -4.23 11.59 -8.88
CA VAL A 72 -3.18 10.86 -9.59
C VAL A 72 -3.00 11.50 -10.97
N SER A 73 -1.78 11.98 -11.26
CA SER A 73 -1.47 12.53 -12.58
C SER A 73 -1.26 11.43 -13.62
N THR A 74 -1.81 11.62 -14.81
CA THR A 74 -1.51 10.79 -16.00
C THR A 74 -0.26 11.25 -16.73
N ARG A 75 0.24 12.47 -16.45
CA ARG A 75 1.38 13.11 -17.11
C ARG A 75 2.29 13.78 -16.09
N PHE A 76 2.82 12.98 -15.16
CA PHE A 76 3.61 13.45 -14.02
C PHE A 76 4.68 14.49 -14.37
N SER A 77 5.54 14.20 -15.36
CA SER A 77 6.62 15.12 -15.76
C SER A 77 6.09 16.45 -16.32
N ALA A 78 4.97 16.44 -17.04
CA ALA A 78 4.39 17.67 -17.60
C ALA A 78 3.74 18.54 -16.53
N ASP A 79 3.08 17.93 -15.55
CA ASP A 79 2.50 18.64 -14.41
C ASP A 79 3.60 19.28 -13.54
N LEU A 80 4.70 18.56 -13.32
CA LEU A 80 5.87 19.08 -12.60
C LEU A 80 6.50 20.28 -13.32
N GLU A 81 6.66 20.20 -14.65
CA GLU A 81 7.14 21.33 -15.46
C GLU A 81 6.20 22.52 -15.41
N THR A 82 4.89 22.29 -15.40
CA THR A 82 3.88 23.35 -15.28
C THR A 82 4.02 24.09 -13.95
N CYS A 83 4.20 23.35 -12.84
CA CYS A 83 4.47 23.93 -11.53
C CYS A 83 5.76 24.76 -11.50
N ARG A 84 6.81 24.33 -12.21
CA ARG A 84 8.09 25.04 -12.28
C ARG A 84 8.03 26.33 -13.10
N LEU A 85 7.35 26.31 -14.25
CA LEU A 85 7.43 27.37 -15.25
C LEU A 85 6.39 28.49 -15.07
N LYS A 86 5.24 28.20 -14.45
CA LYS A 86 4.10 29.14 -14.39
C LYS A 86 3.57 29.39 -12.97
N PRO A 87 4.39 29.87 -12.01
CA PRO A 87 3.96 30.01 -10.61
C PRO A 87 2.75 30.96 -10.43
N LYS A 88 2.56 31.95 -11.31
CA LYS A 88 1.46 32.93 -11.22
C LYS A 88 0.15 32.49 -11.89
N LYS A 89 0.17 31.46 -12.74
CA LYS A 89 -1.00 30.97 -13.49
C LYS A 89 -0.88 29.46 -13.62
N ASN A 90 -1.01 28.80 -12.47
CA ASN A 90 -0.92 27.35 -12.36
C ASN A 90 -2.25 26.80 -11.86
N ASP A 91 -2.99 26.13 -12.75
CA ASP A 91 -4.28 25.51 -12.43
C ASP A 91 -4.15 24.32 -11.46
N ILE A 92 -2.92 23.88 -11.19
CA ILE A 92 -2.59 22.88 -10.17
C ILE A 92 -2.58 23.49 -8.77
N VAL A 93 -2.35 24.81 -8.62
CA VAL A 93 -2.35 25.41 -7.28
C VAL A 93 -3.79 25.55 -6.79
N LEU A 94 -4.07 25.04 -5.60
CA LEU A 94 -5.35 25.23 -4.91
C LEU A 94 -5.12 25.82 -3.53
N GLU A 95 -6.08 26.63 -3.09
CA GLU A 95 -6.14 27.10 -1.71
C GLU A 95 -7.22 26.31 -0.99
N TYR A 96 -6.87 25.69 0.14
CA TYR A 96 -7.77 24.93 0.98
C TYR A 96 -8.00 25.70 2.27
N PHE A 97 -9.24 26.13 2.54
CA PHE A 97 -9.59 26.76 3.80
C PHE A 97 -9.52 25.76 4.94
N LEU A 98 -8.77 26.12 5.98
CA LEU A 98 -8.79 25.37 7.22
C LEU A 98 -10.16 25.50 7.91
N PRO A 99 -10.59 24.46 8.65
CA PRO A 99 -11.81 24.53 9.44
C PRO A 99 -11.78 25.73 10.39
N ASN A 100 -12.88 26.47 10.47
CA ASN A 100 -13.03 27.58 11.42
C ASN A 100 -14.09 27.23 12.45
N TYR A 101 -13.64 26.96 13.68
CA TYR A 101 -14.50 26.54 14.79
C TYR A 101 -15.36 27.67 15.36
N THR A 102 -15.00 28.94 15.17
CA THR A 102 -15.79 30.08 15.65
C THR A 102 -17.11 30.20 14.89
N ILE A 103 -17.09 29.90 13.59
CA ILE A 103 -18.27 29.95 12.71
C ILE A 103 -18.78 28.56 12.30
N ASN A 104 -18.23 27.50 12.89
CA ASN A 104 -18.53 26.10 12.59
C ASN A 104 -18.46 25.76 11.08
N ARG A 105 -17.46 26.31 10.38
CA ARG A 105 -17.22 26.04 8.96
C ARG A 105 -16.23 24.88 8.83
N GLY A 106 -16.60 23.85 8.09
CA GLY A 106 -15.69 22.76 7.70
C GLY A 106 -14.56 23.26 6.79
N GLY A 107 -13.54 22.43 6.60
CA GLY A 107 -12.50 22.74 5.62
C GLY A 107 -12.99 22.48 4.21
N GLU A 108 -12.67 23.38 3.28
CA GLU A 108 -13.13 23.29 1.89
C GLU A 108 -12.14 23.91 0.91
N ILE A 109 -12.20 23.49 -0.34
CA ILE A 109 -11.41 24.11 -1.41
C ILE A 109 -12.01 25.48 -1.74
N ARG A 110 -11.15 26.51 -1.77
CA ARG A 110 -11.54 27.86 -2.14
C ARG A 110 -12.08 27.90 -3.57
N LYS A 111 -13.31 28.41 -3.71
CA LYS A 111 -13.91 28.64 -5.03
C LYS A 111 -13.44 29.98 -5.59
N PRO A 112 -13.22 30.09 -6.91
CA PRO A 112 -12.92 31.37 -7.54
C PRO A 112 -13.98 32.42 -7.20
N GLY A 113 -13.57 33.59 -6.72
CA GLY A 113 -14.48 34.68 -6.35
C GLY A 113 -15.07 34.58 -4.94
N SER A 114 -14.65 33.64 -4.10
CA SER A 114 -15.04 33.62 -2.70
C SER A 114 -14.42 34.81 -1.94
N ASP A 115 -15.24 35.50 -1.15
CA ASP A 115 -14.76 36.53 -0.23
C ASP A 115 -13.84 35.90 0.82
N VAL A 116 -12.66 36.48 0.99
CA VAL A 116 -11.69 36.08 2.02
C VAL A 116 -11.81 37.07 3.16
N THR A 117 -12.15 36.57 4.34
CA THR A 117 -12.17 37.37 5.58
C THR A 117 -10.77 37.41 6.19
N ALA A 118 -10.50 38.43 7.02
CA ALA A 118 -9.20 38.59 7.66
C ALA A 118 -8.84 37.46 8.65
N THR A 119 -9.81 36.65 9.06
CA THR A 119 -9.63 35.51 9.98
C THR A 119 -9.51 34.17 9.26
N ASP A 120 -9.66 34.14 7.94
CA ASP A 120 -9.54 32.92 7.16
C ASP A 120 -8.08 32.46 7.08
N GLN A 121 -7.87 31.20 7.44
CA GLN A 121 -6.60 30.52 7.27
C GLN A 121 -6.75 29.48 6.16
N PHE A 122 -5.74 29.38 5.29
CA PHE A 122 -5.74 28.42 4.21
C PHE A 122 -4.36 27.80 4.01
N LEU A 123 -4.35 26.58 3.47
CA LEU A 123 -3.17 25.88 2.99
C LEU A 123 -3.10 26.03 1.47
N VAL A 124 -1.92 26.39 0.96
CA VAL A 124 -1.69 26.47 -0.49
C VAL A 124 -1.15 25.14 -0.98
N MET A 125 -1.97 24.36 -1.66
CA MET A 125 -1.63 23.04 -2.17
C MET A 125 -1.07 23.17 -3.59
N GLU A 126 0.18 22.75 -3.81
CA GLU A 126 0.86 22.84 -5.12
C GLU A 126 1.12 21.45 -5.72
N ASN A 127 2.38 21.10 -6.00
CA ASN A 127 2.75 19.83 -6.63
C ASN A 127 2.51 18.61 -5.73
N GLU A 128 2.47 18.80 -4.40
CA GLU A 128 2.12 17.75 -3.43
C GLU A 128 0.76 17.09 -3.71
N ARG A 129 -0.13 17.79 -4.43
CA ARG A 129 -1.42 17.25 -4.86
C ARG A 129 -1.29 15.99 -5.71
N PHE A 130 -0.25 15.89 -6.53
CA PHE A 130 -0.02 14.73 -7.39
C PHE A 130 1.27 13.97 -7.07
N THR A 131 2.27 14.61 -6.43
CA THR A 131 3.48 13.90 -6.00
C THR A 131 3.23 12.98 -4.80
N ILE A 132 2.26 13.30 -3.92
CA ILE A 132 1.92 12.40 -2.82
C ILE A 132 1.25 11.11 -3.33
N PRO A 133 0.16 11.15 -4.14
CA PRO A 133 -0.39 9.92 -4.72
C PRO A 133 0.57 9.15 -5.64
N GLU A 134 1.59 9.80 -6.22
CA GLU A 134 2.62 9.13 -7.04
C GLU A 134 3.35 8.03 -6.27
N LEU A 135 3.45 8.11 -4.94
CA LEU A 135 4.09 7.08 -4.10
C LEU A 135 3.44 5.69 -4.22
N LEU A 136 2.19 5.61 -4.70
CA LEU A 136 1.55 4.33 -5.04
C LEU A 136 2.14 3.69 -6.30
N PHE A 137 2.71 4.49 -7.19
CA PHE A 137 3.31 4.09 -8.46
C PHE A 137 4.84 4.07 -8.42
N ARG A 138 5.44 4.93 -7.59
CA ARG A 138 6.89 5.12 -7.39
C ARG A 138 7.24 5.20 -5.89
N PRO A 139 7.14 4.08 -5.16
CA PRO A 139 7.48 4.03 -3.73
C PRO A 139 8.98 4.22 -3.47
N ASP A 140 9.82 3.97 -4.48
CA ASP A 140 11.26 4.13 -4.45
C ASP A 140 11.71 5.59 -4.23
N ASP A 141 10.87 6.57 -4.58
CA ASP A 141 11.14 8.01 -4.36
C ASP A 141 11.32 8.37 -2.88
N ILE A 142 10.78 7.56 -1.96
CA ILE A 142 10.95 7.72 -0.51
C ILE A 142 11.84 6.63 0.11
N GLY A 143 12.59 5.90 -0.72
CA GLY A 143 13.50 4.85 -0.28
C GLY A 143 12.84 3.53 0.10
N LEU A 144 11.57 3.30 -0.28
CA LEU A 144 10.96 1.98 -0.15
C LEU A 144 11.38 1.10 -1.32
N GLU A 145 12.13 0.02 -1.02
CA GLU A 145 12.59 -0.96 -2.01
C GLU A 145 11.46 -1.92 -2.43
N GLN A 146 10.37 -1.38 -2.97
CA GLN A 146 9.23 -2.14 -3.50
C GLN A 146 8.89 -1.67 -4.90
N SER A 147 8.33 -2.56 -5.73
CA SER A 147 7.73 -2.12 -7.00
C SER A 147 6.46 -1.30 -6.72
N GLY A 148 6.19 -0.29 -7.54
CA GLY A 148 4.88 0.37 -7.53
C GLY A 148 3.71 -0.58 -7.81
N LEU A 149 2.50 -0.07 -7.67
CA LEU A 149 1.26 -0.84 -7.85
C LEU A 149 1.21 -1.59 -9.19
N PRO A 150 1.53 -1.00 -10.36
CA PRO A 150 1.48 -1.71 -11.64
C PRO A 150 2.45 -2.90 -11.69
N GLY A 151 3.68 -2.71 -11.21
CA GLY A 151 4.69 -3.78 -11.15
C GLY A 151 4.30 -4.89 -10.17
N THR A 152 3.67 -4.52 -9.05
CA THR A 152 3.16 -5.48 -8.06
C THR A 152 2.06 -6.37 -8.67
N ILE A 153 1.16 -5.78 -9.45
CA ILE A 153 0.10 -6.49 -10.19
C ILE A 153 0.71 -7.43 -11.22
N ALA A 154 1.61 -6.93 -12.08
CA ALA A 154 2.25 -7.73 -13.12
C ALA A 154 3.04 -8.91 -12.52
N THR A 155 3.75 -8.68 -11.41
CA THR A 155 4.47 -9.73 -10.68
C THR A 155 3.52 -10.79 -10.13
N SER A 156 2.39 -10.38 -9.54
CA SER A 156 1.38 -11.32 -9.07
C SER A 156 0.85 -12.20 -10.21
N ILE A 157 0.51 -11.61 -11.35
CA ILE A 157 0.03 -12.35 -12.53
C ILE A 157 1.10 -13.29 -13.07
N SER A 158 2.38 -12.89 -13.12
CA SER A 158 3.46 -13.74 -13.62
C SER A 158 3.71 -15.03 -12.81
N LEU A 159 3.26 -15.06 -11.54
CA LEU A 159 3.38 -16.23 -10.67
C LEU A 159 2.22 -17.24 -10.85
N LEU A 160 1.24 -16.90 -11.68
CA LEU A 160 0.09 -17.74 -11.99
C LEU A 160 0.38 -18.60 -13.23
N PRO A 161 -0.33 -19.74 -13.41
CA PRO A 161 -0.16 -20.59 -14.58
C PRO A 161 -0.29 -19.80 -15.89
N HIS A 162 0.67 -19.99 -16.79
CA HIS A 162 0.80 -19.21 -18.03
C HIS A 162 -0.51 -19.14 -18.83
N ASP A 163 -1.18 -20.28 -18.97
CA ASP A 163 -2.43 -20.41 -19.75
C ASP A 163 -3.60 -19.60 -19.18
N LEU A 164 -3.52 -19.20 -17.90
CA LEU A 164 -4.56 -18.41 -17.22
C LEU A 164 -4.20 -16.93 -17.11
N GLN A 165 -2.95 -16.52 -17.40
CA GLN A 165 -2.50 -15.15 -17.16
C GLN A 165 -3.32 -14.12 -17.94
N GLY A 166 -3.66 -14.40 -19.20
CA GLY A 166 -4.54 -13.53 -20.01
C GLY A 166 -5.90 -13.28 -19.35
N MET A 167 -6.46 -14.28 -18.66
CA MET A 167 -7.72 -14.13 -17.92
C MET A 167 -7.58 -13.16 -16.74
N PHE A 168 -6.44 -13.15 -16.05
CA PHE A 168 -6.22 -12.21 -14.94
C PHE A 168 -6.05 -10.77 -15.42
N TRP A 169 -5.36 -10.54 -16.53
CA TRP A 169 -5.26 -9.21 -17.15
C TRP A 169 -6.63 -8.66 -17.57
N ALA A 170 -7.51 -9.53 -18.06
CA ALA A 170 -8.87 -9.19 -18.43
C ALA A 170 -9.86 -9.15 -17.24
N ASN A 171 -9.44 -9.44 -16.01
CA ASN A 171 -10.35 -9.52 -14.86
C ASN A 171 -9.74 -8.91 -13.58
N ILE A 172 -9.34 -7.64 -13.64
CA ILE A 172 -8.78 -6.91 -12.49
C ILE A 172 -9.90 -6.15 -11.78
N GLY A 173 -10.21 -6.50 -10.53
CA GLY A 173 -11.14 -5.75 -9.68
C GLY A 173 -10.40 -4.75 -8.80
N LEU A 174 -10.69 -3.45 -8.94
CA LEU A 174 -10.07 -2.40 -8.15
C LEU A 174 -11.00 -1.91 -7.02
N ILE A 175 -10.56 -2.07 -5.78
CA ILE A 175 -11.27 -1.65 -4.57
C ILE A 175 -10.33 -0.87 -3.61
N GLY A 176 -10.90 -0.35 -2.53
CA GLY A 176 -10.17 0.38 -1.49
C GLY A 176 -10.29 1.90 -1.61
N GLY A 177 -9.89 2.60 -0.54
CA GLY A 177 -10.04 4.05 -0.43
C GLY A 177 -9.18 4.85 -1.42
N ASN A 178 -7.94 4.41 -1.69
CA ASN A 178 -7.05 5.17 -2.58
C ASN A 178 -7.49 5.12 -4.04
N ALA A 179 -8.31 4.13 -4.43
CA ALA A 179 -8.88 4.05 -5.77
C ALA A 179 -9.87 5.21 -6.07
N GLN A 180 -10.23 6.02 -5.07
CA GLN A 180 -11.07 7.21 -5.25
C GLN A 180 -10.33 8.42 -5.81
N PHE A 181 -8.99 8.42 -5.83
CA PHE A 181 -8.26 9.54 -6.40
C PHE A 181 -8.64 9.76 -7.87
N PRO A 182 -8.95 11.01 -8.28
CA PRO A 182 -9.15 11.33 -9.69
C PRO A 182 -7.90 10.94 -10.49
N GLY A 183 -8.08 10.35 -11.67
CA GLY A 183 -6.98 9.92 -12.54
C GLY A 183 -6.33 8.58 -12.18
N PHE A 184 -6.70 7.95 -11.05
CA PHE A 184 -6.10 6.69 -10.60
C PHE A 184 -6.30 5.57 -11.62
N TYR A 185 -7.53 5.45 -12.12
CA TYR A 185 -7.91 4.42 -13.08
C TYR A 185 -7.16 4.56 -14.41
N GLU A 186 -7.12 5.77 -14.95
CA GLU A 186 -6.51 6.10 -16.23
C GLU A 186 -4.99 5.88 -16.18
N ARG A 187 -4.35 6.33 -15.09
CA ARG A 187 -2.93 6.11 -14.85
C ARG A 187 -2.60 4.62 -14.71
N LEU A 188 -3.35 3.89 -13.88
CA LEU A 188 -3.13 2.47 -13.67
C LEU A 188 -3.29 1.67 -14.98
N THR A 189 -4.34 1.97 -15.76
CA THR A 189 -4.57 1.31 -17.06
C THR A 189 -3.39 1.52 -18.02
N THR A 190 -2.88 2.75 -18.09
CA THR A 190 -1.75 3.10 -18.98
C THR A 190 -0.46 2.38 -18.58
N GLU A 191 -0.16 2.34 -17.28
CA GLU A 191 1.02 1.65 -16.74
C GLU A 191 0.91 0.13 -16.94
N LEU A 192 -0.25 -0.46 -16.65
CA LEU A 192 -0.50 -1.89 -16.86
C LEU A 192 -0.39 -2.28 -18.33
N ARG A 193 -0.87 -1.44 -19.26
CA ARG A 193 -0.72 -1.67 -20.71
C ARG A 193 0.72 -1.74 -21.16
N SER A 194 1.61 -1.00 -20.50
CA SER A 194 3.05 -1.03 -20.78
C SER A 194 3.75 -2.30 -20.26
N LEU A 195 3.11 -3.01 -19.32
CA LEU A 195 3.64 -4.24 -18.70
C LEU A 195 3.03 -5.52 -19.26
N ALA A 196 1.78 -5.47 -19.73
CA ALA A 196 1.09 -6.66 -20.23
C ALA A 196 1.54 -7.05 -21.66
N PRO A 197 1.62 -8.35 -21.97
CA PRO A 197 1.78 -8.86 -23.33
C PRO A 197 0.75 -8.27 -24.31
N VAL A 198 1.18 -7.96 -25.54
CA VAL A 198 0.40 -7.20 -26.55
C VAL A 198 -0.93 -7.88 -26.89
N ASP A 199 -0.94 -9.21 -26.86
CA ASP A 199 -2.05 -10.10 -27.16
C ASP A 199 -3.08 -10.19 -26.04
N TYR A 200 -2.77 -9.72 -24.83
CA TYR A 200 -3.69 -9.75 -23.70
C TYR A 200 -4.53 -8.48 -23.61
N ASP A 201 -5.84 -8.66 -23.48
CA ASP A 201 -6.76 -7.59 -23.14
C ASP A 201 -6.63 -7.21 -21.67
N ILE A 202 -6.71 -5.90 -21.39
CA ILE A 202 -6.67 -5.37 -20.02
C ILE A 202 -8.04 -4.80 -19.69
N GLN A 203 -8.65 -5.31 -18.63
CA GLN A 203 -9.91 -4.77 -18.13
C GLN A 203 -9.81 -4.60 -16.62
N ILE A 204 -10.10 -3.38 -16.18
CA ILE A 204 -10.13 -3.01 -14.77
C ILE A 204 -11.59 -2.66 -14.43
N TYR A 205 -12.18 -3.41 -13.51
CA TYR A 205 -13.51 -3.15 -12.99
C TYR A 205 -13.43 -2.11 -11.88
N ARG A 206 -14.10 -0.96 -12.10
CA ARG A 206 -14.22 0.14 -11.15
C ARG A 206 -15.55 0.05 -10.40
N SER A 207 -15.48 -0.04 -9.07
CA SER A 207 -16.67 0.14 -8.21
C SER A 207 -17.06 1.62 -8.12
N GLU A 208 -18.36 1.91 -8.01
CA GLU A 208 -18.88 3.25 -7.72
C GLU A 208 -18.47 3.75 -6.33
N GLY A 209 -18.25 2.84 -5.37
CA GLY A 209 -17.85 3.15 -4.01
C GLY A 209 -16.75 2.20 -3.54
N PRO A 210 -15.52 2.30 -4.07
CA PRO A 210 -14.48 1.28 -3.89
C PRO A 210 -14.06 1.09 -2.42
N ALA A 211 -14.16 2.15 -1.60
CA ALA A 211 -13.88 2.08 -0.16
C ALA A 211 -14.83 1.16 0.63
N THR A 212 -16.09 1.03 0.18
CA THR A 212 -17.12 0.24 0.85
C THR A 212 -17.48 -1.03 0.08
N GLU A 213 -16.76 -1.33 -1.00
CA GLU A 213 -17.06 -2.45 -1.89
C GLU A 213 -16.91 -3.81 -1.21
N ALA A 214 -15.89 -3.98 -0.36
CA ALA A 214 -15.73 -5.19 0.43
C ALA A 214 -16.94 -5.47 1.33
N TYR A 215 -17.49 -4.43 1.96
CA TYR A 215 -18.70 -4.53 2.79
C TYR A 215 -19.94 -4.86 1.95
N ARG A 216 -20.14 -4.18 0.81
CA ARG A 216 -21.27 -4.47 -0.10
C ARG A 216 -21.21 -5.90 -0.62
N SER A 217 -20.03 -6.37 -1.00
CA SER A 217 -19.78 -7.74 -1.45
C SER A 217 -20.08 -8.75 -0.34
N ALA A 218 -19.65 -8.49 0.90
CA ALA A 218 -19.98 -9.33 2.04
C ALA A 218 -21.50 -9.40 2.31
N LEU A 219 -22.20 -8.27 2.22
CA LEU A 219 -23.67 -8.24 2.34
C LEU A 219 -24.36 -9.04 1.23
N GLY A 220 -23.83 -8.99 0.01
CA GLY A 220 -24.27 -9.83 -1.11
C GLY A 220 -24.07 -11.32 -0.81
N PHE A 221 -22.89 -11.69 -0.29
CA PHE A 221 -22.57 -13.07 0.07
C PHE A 221 -23.47 -13.62 1.17
N VAL A 222 -23.80 -12.83 2.20
CA VAL A 222 -24.73 -13.24 3.28
C VAL A 222 -26.11 -13.63 2.75
N LYS A 223 -26.55 -13.02 1.65
CA LYS A 223 -27.84 -13.33 1.01
C LYS A 223 -27.79 -14.57 0.10
N SER A 224 -26.61 -15.12 -0.15
CA SER A 224 -26.44 -16.30 -1.01
C SER A 224 -26.87 -17.58 -0.30
N PRO A 225 -27.35 -18.60 -1.04
CA PRO A 225 -27.70 -19.90 -0.46
C PRO A 225 -26.49 -20.62 0.17
N ASP A 226 -25.28 -20.35 -0.33
CA ASP A 226 -24.05 -20.98 0.14
C ASP A 226 -23.61 -20.46 1.52
N PHE A 227 -24.12 -19.30 1.96
CA PHE A 227 -23.71 -18.67 3.22
C PHE A 227 -23.87 -19.61 4.42
N ALA A 228 -24.97 -20.36 4.49
CA ALA A 228 -25.25 -21.27 5.60
C ALA A 228 -24.18 -22.37 5.75
N SER A 229 -23.58 -22.80 4.62
CA SER A 229 -22.51 -23.81 4.62
C SER A 229 -21.17 -23.26 5.15
N CYS A 230 -21.00 -21.94 5.13
CA CYS A 230 -19.79 -21.23 5.54
C CYS A 230 -19.87 -20.65 6.97
N LEU A 231 -20.77 -21.15 7.82
CA LEU A 231 -20.91 -20.67 9.20
C LEU A 231 -20.33 -21.66 10.22
N VAL A 232 -19.70 -21.17 11.29
CA VAL A 232 -19.37 -22.00 12.46
C VAL A 232 -20.31 -21.59 13.59
N THR A 233 -21.15 -22.52 14.05
CA THR A 233 -22.09 -22.25 15.14
C THR A 233 -21.40 -22.28 16.50
N ARG A 234 -22.05 -21.69 17.52
CA ARG A 234 -21.55 -21.76 18.91
C ARG A 234 -21.42 -23.20 19.40
N ALA A 235 -22.35 -24.09 19.05
CA ALA A 235 -22.31 -25.50 19.46
C ALA A 235 -21.11 -26.21 18.84
N GLU A 236 -20.91 -26.07 17.51
CA GLU A 236 -19.74 -26.64 16.81
C GLU A 236 -18.41 -26.15 17.41
N TYR A 237 -18.33 -24.88 17.79
CA TYR A 237 -17.13 -24.32 18.42
C TYR A 237 -16.93 -24.82 19.86
N LEU A 238 -17.99 -25.01 20.65
CA LEU A 238 -17.86 -25.55 22.00
C LEU A 238 -17.41 -27.02 22.00
N GLU A 239 -17.81 -27.80 20.99
CA GLU A 239 -17.43 -29.20 20.84
C GLU A 239 -16.01 -29.39 20.29
N SER A 240 -15.64 -28.65 19.25
CA SER A 240 -14.40 -28.85 18.49
C SER A 240 -13.37 -27.71 18.64
N GLY A 241 -13.70 -26.65 19.36
CA GLY A 241 -12.84 -25.47 19.54
C GLY A 241 -12.40 -24.86 18.21
N THR A 242 -11.12 -24.48 18.15
CA THR A 242 -10.50 -23.88 16.96
C THR A 242 -10.44 -24.83 15.76
N HIS A 243 -10.59 -26.14 15.95
CA HIS A 243 -10.68 -27.09 14.83
C HIS A 243 -11.97 -26.92 14.02
N ALA A 244 -13.07 -26.46 14.62
CA ALA A 244 -14.29 -26.13 13.87
C ALA A 244 -14.03 -25.03 12.83
N ILE A 245 -13.26 -24.00 13.24
CA ILE A 245 -12.87 -22.89 12.37
C ILE A 245 -11.91 -23.37 11.28
N ARG A 246 -10.85 -24.11 11.65
CA ARG A 246 -9.88 -24.63 10.67
C ARG A 246 -10.49 -25.63 9.69
N ARG A 247 -11.55 -26.35 10.06
CA ARG A 247 -12.22 -27.27 9.14
C ARG A 247 -12.97 -26.52 8.04
N LYS A 248 -13.66 -25.43 8.38
CA LYS A 248 -14.44 -24.64 7.41
C LYS A 248 -13.61 -23.57 6.69
N PHE A 249 -12.57 -23.04 7.34
CA PHE A 249 -11.77 -21.92 6.84
C PHE A 249 -10.26 -22.20 6.80
N GLY A 250 -9.79 -23.37 7.21
CA GLY A 250 -8.35 -23.65 7.36
C GLY A 250 -7.60 -23.90 6.05
N HIS A 251 -8.29 -23.86 4.90
CA HIS A 251 -7.65 -23.67 3.59
C HIS A 251 -7.00 -22.27 3.47
N TRP A 252 -7.23 -21.38 4.45
CA TRP A 252 -6.52 -20.11 4.68
C TRP A 252 -5.07 -20.32 5.17
N GLN A 253 -4.30 -21.24 4.61
CA GLN A 253 -2.94 -21.46 5.12
C GLN A 253 -2.07 -20.21 4.90
N SER A 254 -1.67 -19.58 6.00
CA SER A 254 -0.53 -18.67 6.08
C SER A 254 0.65 -19.35 5.41
N GLY A 255 1.27 -18.66 4.45
CA GLY A 255 2.41 -19.16 3.69
C GLY A 255 3.42 -19.88 4.59
N ASP A 256 3.77 -21.09 4.18
CA ASP A 256 4.83 -21.87 4.78
C ASP A 256 6.12 -21.03 4.73
N SER A 257 6.57 -20.61 5.90
CA SER A 257 7.85 -19.96 6.06
C SER A 257 8.89 -21.06 5.90
N GLY A 258 9.51 -21.11 4.72
CA GLY A 258 10.51 -22.09 4.34
C GLY A 258 11.53 -22.33 5.45
N LYS A 259 11.39 -23.47 6.13
CA LYS A 259 12.47 -24.15 6.84
C LYS A 259 12.72 -25.48 6.15
N SER A 260 13.34 -25.42 4.97
CA SER A 260 14.11 -26.55 4.46
C SER A 260 15.40 -26.64 5.28
N GLY A 261 15.37 -27.48 6.32
CA GLY A 261 16.55 -27.89 7.05
C GLY A 261 17.37 -28.87 6.21
N GLU A 262 18.37 -28.38 5.48
CA GLU A 262 19.44 -29.22 4.95
C GLU A 262 20.53 -29.41 6.03
N LYS A 263 20.53 -30.60 6.64
CA LYS A 263 21.64 -31.09 7.46
C LYS A 263 22.77 -31.58 6.53
N ASN A 264 23.77 -30.74 6.28
CA ASN A 264 25.03 -31.21 5.73
C ASN A 264 25.87 -31.88 6.83
N LYS A 265 25.95 -33.22 6.77
CA LYS A 265 27.00 -34.02 7.41
C LYS A 265 28.24 -33.94 6.53
N ALA A 266 29.27 -33.22 6.98
CA ALA A 266 30.63 -33.38 6.46
C ALA A 266 31.39 -34.30 7.41
N SER A 267 31.68 -35.50 6.93
CA SER A 267 32.53 -36.50 7.57
C SER A 267 34.00 -36.13 7.43
N SER A 268 34.72 -36.28 8.54
CA SER A 268 36.16 -36.22 8.73
C SER A 268 36.93 -37.23 7.88
N VAL A 269 38.00 -36.79 7.21
CA VAL A 269 39.17 -37.64 6.92
C VAL A 269 40.43 -36.82 7.21
N LEU A 270 41.25 -37.36 8.09
CA LEU A 270 42.55 -36.86 8.56
C LEU A 270 43.64 -37.08 7.51
N GLY A 271 44.65 -36.22 7.53
CA GLY A 271 45.95 -36.41 6.88
C GLY A 271 46.97 -35.46 7.50
N ASP A 272 47.69 -35.96 8.49
CA ASP A 272 48.72 -35.29 9.29
C ASP A 272 49.95 -34.86 8.48
N VAL A 273 50.43 -33.62 8.67
CA VAL A 273 51.87 -33.28 8.79
C VAL A 273 52.02 -32.00 9.64
N GLU A 274 52.65 -32.12 10.82
CA GLU A 274 53.11 -31.02 11.71
C GLU A 274 54.66 -30.85 11.60
N PRO A 275 55.33 -29.87 12.25
CA PRO A 275 55.10 -28.42 12.29
C PRO A 275 56.41 -27.60 12.15
N ARG A 276 56.35 -26.26 12.02
CA ARG A 276 57.44 -25.37 12.47
C ARG A 276 56.92 -24.13 13.19
N LEU A 277 57.41 -23.96 14.42
CA LEU A 277 57.13 -22.90 15.39
C LEU A 277 57.68 -21.53 14.99
N SER A 278 56.99 -20.44 15.34
CA SER A 278 57.48 -19.51 16.39
C SER A 278 56.53 -18.36 16.75
N LYS A 279 56.18 -18.33 18.05
CA LYS A 279 56.07 -17.22 19.02
C LYS A 279 55.05 -16.06 18.81
N LYS A 280 54.07 -16.01 19.74
CA LYS A 280 53.35 -14.81 20.22
C LYS A 280 54.27 -13.94 21.12
N PRO A 281 53.88 -12.68 21.41
CA PRO A 281 53.09 -12.34 22.61
C PRO A 281 52.03 -11.24 22.31
N SER A 282 51.17 -10.71 23.17
CA SER A 282 50.39 -11.13 24.35
C SER A 282 49.36 -9.99 24.60
N ARG A 283 48.22 -10.31 25.22
CA ARG A 283 47.05 -9.44 25.50
C ARG A 283 47.33 -8.16 26.30
N ALA A 284 46.47 -7.14 26.12
CA ALA A 284 45.89 -6.39 27.23
C ALA A 284 44.47 -5.89 26.91
N ARG A 285 43.55 -6.07 27.85
CA ARG A 285 42.12 -5.78 27.82
C ARG A 285 41.87 -4.74 28.91
N ILE A 286 41.45 -3.52 28.57
CA ILE A 286 41.17 -2.47 29.56
C ILE A 286 39.68 -2.53 29.93
N ARG A 287 39.41 -2.62 31.24
CA ARG A 287 38.09 -2.62 31.87
C ARG A 287 37.94 -1.29 32.59
N ALA A 288 36.94 -0.48 32.21
CA ALA A 288 36.63 0.78 32.89
C ALA A 288 35.90 0.51 34.21
N THR A 289 36.33 1.17 35.28
CA THR A 289 35.66 1.17 36.59
C THR A 289 35.38 2.61 36.99
N THR A 290 34.11 2.91 37.19
CA THR A 290 33.57 4.19 37.68
C THR A 290 33.89 4.37 39.16
N GLN A 291 34.45 5.52 39.55
CA GLN A 291 34.37 5.99 40.94
C GLN A 291 34.06 7.49 40.97
N SER A 292 33.00 7.80 41.70
CA SER A 292 32.60 9.14 42.10
C SER A 292 33.55 9.65 43.19
N ARG A 293 33.80 10.96 43.20
CA ARG A 293 34.07 11.69 44.44
C ARG A 293 33.72 13.16 44.32
N ARG A 294 32.85 13.57 45.23
CA ARG A 294 32.55 14.93 45.65
C ARG A 294 33.84 15.70 45.96
N ARG A 295 33.89 16.96 45.57
CA ARG A 295 34.07 18.13 46.44
C ARG A 295 33.39 19.33 45.78
#